data_AF-A0A812YYU9-F1
#
_entry.id   AF-A0A812YYU9-F1
#
_cell.length_a   1.000
_cell.length_b   1.000
_cell.length_c   1.000
_cell.angle_alpha   90.00
_cell.angle_beta   90.00
_cell.angle_gamma   90.00
#
_symmetry.space_group_name_H-M   'P 1'
#
loop_
_entity.id
_entity.type
_entity.pdbx_description
1 polymer ?
#
loop_
_entity_poly.entity_id
_entity_poly.type
_entity_poly.pdbx_seq_one_letter_code
_entity_poly.pdbx_strand_id
1 'polypeptide(L)'
;TFTLTEKPGHLSDLCPLREVQCPDCGASMKADALAAHQEEHCTSRRILCTLCGEQVIGTDMMAHFESSPGKHFVALLAKVSSLEAEVTRLRAERG
;
A
#
# COMPACT_ATOMS: atom_id res chain seq x y z
N THR A 1 -19.29 -21.43 -26.55
CA THR A 1 -19.02 -22.85 -26.21
C THR A 1 -17.56 -22.96 -25.82
N PHE A 2 -17.27 -23.32 -24.57
CA PHE A 2 -15.90 -23.45 -24.08
C PHE A 2 -15.36 -24.81 -24.54
N THR A 3 -14.29 -24.85 -25.35
CA THR A 3 -13.79 -26.12 -25.89
C THR A 3 -12.77 -26.76 -24.94
N LEU A 4 -12.76 -28.09 -24.84
CA LEU A 4 -11.86 -28.84 -23.95
C LEU A 4 -10.36 -28.60 -24.26
N THR A 5 -10.04 -28.20 -25.48
CA THR A 5 -8.70 -27.85 -25.96
C THR A 5 -8.17 -26.55 -25.35
N GLU A 6 -9.05 -25.61 -24.99
CA GLU A 6 -8.68 -24.32 -24.38
C GLU A 6 -8.53 -24.41 -22.85
N LYS A 7 -8.98 -25.53 -22.26
CA LYS A 7 -8.97 -25.79 -20.82
C LYS A 7 -7.59 -25.59 -20.16
N PRO A 8 -6.46 -26.05 -20.74
CA PRO A 8 -5.15 -25.86 -20.12
C PRO A 8 -4.76 -24.38 -19.99
N GLY A 9 -4.95 -23.60 -21.05
CA GLY A 9 -4.65 -22.16 -21.06
C GLY A 9 -5.61 -21.34 -20.21
N HIS A 10 -6.88 -21.76 -20.11
CA HIS A 10 -7.80 -21.17 -19.17
C HIS A 10 -7.33 -21.36 -17.72
N LEU A 11 -6.93 -22.57 -17.33
CA LEU A 11 -6.53 -22.88 -15.96
C LEU A 11 -5.25 -22.15 -15.53
N SER A 12 -4.32 -21.90 -16.44
CA SER A 12 -3.08 -21.18 -16.15
C SER A 12 -3.28 -19.67 -15.96
N ASP A 13 -4.07 -19.03 -16.83
CA ASP A 13 -4.02 -17.56 -16.95
C ASP A 13 -5.33 -16.87 -16.61
N LEU A 14 -6.46 -17.52 -16.86
CA LEU A 14 -7.78 -16.87 -16.84
C LEU A 14 -8.70 -17.41 -15.74
N CYS A 15 -8.41 -18.59 -15.18
CA CYS A 15 -9.26 -19.22 -14.20
C CYS A 15 -9.20 -18.44 -12.87
N PRO A 16 -10.33 -17.95 -12.34
CA PRO A 16 -10.36 -17.25 -11.05
C PRO A 16 -10.01 -18.16 -9.88
N LEU A 17 -10.24 -19.46 -10.03
CA LEU A 17 -9.97 -20.47 -9.02
C LEU A 17 -8.56 -21.05 -9.10
N ARG A 18 -7.72 -20.58 -10.02
CA ARG A 18 -6.32 -21.03 -10.10
C ARG A 18 -5.56 -20.58 -8.85
N GLU A 19 -4.59 -21.39 -8.45
CA GLU A 19 -3.68 -21.00 -7.36
C GLU A 19 -2.66 -19.98 -7.86
N VAL A 20 -2.50 -18.92 -7.08
CA VAL A 20 -1.50 -17.87 -7.27
C VAL A 20 -0.81 -17.60 -5.93
N GLN A 21 0.41 -17.07 -5.98
CA GLN A 21 1.14 -16.66 -4.79
C GLN A 21 1.06 -15.15 -4.61
N CYS A 22 0.85 -14.72 -3.37
CA CYS A 22 0.94 -13.32 -3.02
C CYS A 22 2.38 -12.81 -3.22
N PRO A 23 2.60 -11.70 -3.96
CA PRO A 23 3.94 -11.20 -4.22
C PRO A 23 4.62 -10.64 -2.96
N ASP A 24 3.83 -10.26 -1.95
CA ASP A 24 4.34 -9.62 -0.73
C ASP A 24 4.71 -10.63 0.37
N CYS A 25 3.91 -11.69 0.54
CA CYS A 25 4.10 -12.68 1.62
C CYS A 25 4.36 -14.11 1.14
N GLY A 26 4.22 -14.40 -0.16
CA GLY A 26 4.42 -15.74 -0.74
C GLY A 26 3.32 -16.75 -0.46
N ALA A 27 2.24 -16.36 0.25
CA ALA A 27 1.13 -17.27 0.55
C ALA A 27 0.38 -17.70 -0.72
N SER A 28 0.07 -18.99 -0.84
CA SER A 28 -0.76 -19.53 -1.93
C SER A 28 -2.25 -19.32 -1.63
N MET A 29 -2.99 -18.84 -2.62
CA MET A 29 -4.45 -18.65 -2.57
C MET A 29 -5.05 -18.68 -3.98
N LYS A 30 -6.37 -18.62 -4.09
CA LYS A 30 -7.04 -18.47 -5.38
C LYS A 30 -6.86 -17.06 -5.94
N ALA A 31 -6.82 -16.94 -7.27
CA ALA A 31 -6.64 -15.66 -7.94
C ALA A 31 -7.75 -14.63 -7.61
N ASP A 32 -8.99 -15.08 -7.40
CA ASP A 32 -10.10 -14.22 -6.97
C ASP A 32 -9.95 -13.68 -5.53
N ALA A 33 -9.26 -14.41 -4.65
CA ALA A 33 -9.01 -14.02 -3.27
C ALA A 33 -7.78 -13.10 -3.11
N LEU A 34 -6.90 -13.04 -4.12
CA LEU A 34 -5.63 -12.32 -4.02
C LEU A 34 -5.81 -10.82 -3.73
N ALA A 35 -6.76 -10.17 -4.40
CA ALA A 35 -7.00 -8.73 -4.21
C ALA A 35 -7.43 -8.42 -2.77
N ALA A 36 -8.45 -9.12 -2.26
CA ALA A 36 -8.92 -8.98 -0.89
C ALA A 36 -7.81 -9.32 0.13
N HIS A 37 -7.01 -10.36 -0.15
CA HIS A 37 -5.86 -10.68 0.68
C HIS A 37 -4.87 -9.52 0.75
N GLN A 38 -4.45 -8.96 -0.38
CA GLN A 38 -3.49 -7.86 -0.41
C GLN A 38 -4.00 -6.61 0.31
N GLU A 39 -5.30 -6.36 0.27
CA GLU A 39 -5.89 -5.19 0.92
C GLU A 39 -6.10 -5.39 2.43
N GLU A 40 -6.59 -6.56 2.85
CA GLU A 40 -7.13 -6.74 4.21
C GLU A 40 -6.39 -7.78 5.06
N HIS A 41 -5.66 -8.72 4.47
CA HIS A 41 -5.12 -9.88 5.18
C HIS A 41 -3.62 -10.07 5.07
N CYS A 42 -2.97 -9.41 4.11
CA CYS A 42 -1.55 -9.56 3.87
C CYS A 42 -0.76 -8.88 4.97
N THR A 43 -0.17 -9.68 5.85
CA THR A 43 0.68 -9.19 6.95
C THR A 43 1.96 -8.54 6.45
N SER A 44 2.46 -8.95 5.28
CA SER A 44 3.66 -8.39 4.65
C SER A 44 3.36 -7.22 3.70
N ARG A 45 2.10 -6.76 3.63
CA ARG A 45 1.71 -5.63 2.79
C ARG A 45 2.54 -4.41 3.12
N ARG A 46 3.27 -3.91 2.12
CA ARG A 46 4.02 -2.66 2.25
C ARG A 46 3.11 -1.47 2.01
N ILE A 47 3.15 -0.50 2.90
CA ILE A 47 2.43 0.78 2.82
C ILE A 47 3.41 1.94 2.94
N LEU A 48 3.07 3.09 2.35
CA LEU A 48 3.90 4.28 2.40
C LEU A 48 3.70 5.03 3.71
N CYS A 49 4.79 5.36 4.40
CA CYS A 49 4.76 6.29 5.52
C CYS A 49 4.44 7.71 5.01
N THR A 50 3.38 8.33 5.52
CA THR A 50 2.90 9.65 5.05
C THR A 50 3.79 10.82 5.48
N LEU A 51 4.72 10.57 6.40
CA LEU A 51 5.71 11.55 6.87
C LEU A 51 7.00 11.43 6.07
N CYS A 52 7.65 10.26 6.04
CA CYS A 52 8.96 10.11 5.42
C CYS A 52 8.95 9.54 3.99
N GLY A 53 7.82 8.99 3.52
CA GLY A 53 7.66 8.43 2.17
C GLY A 53 8.20 7.01 1.96
N GLU A 54 8.70 6.35 3.01
CA GLU A 54 9.27 5.00 2.89
C GLU A 54 8.18 3.92 2.83
N GLN A 55 8.45 2.85 2.08
CA GLN A 55 7.63 1.64 2.10
C GLN A 55 7.96 0.79 3.33
N VAL A 56 6.95 0.57 4.18
CA VAL A 56 7.07 -0.15 5.45
C VAL A 56 6.01 -1.23 5.48
N ILE A 57 6.31 -2.39 6.06
CA ILE A 57 5.28 -3.39 6.33
C ILE A 57 4.26 -2.79 7.29
N GLY A 58 2.97 -2.87 6.97
CA GLY A 58 1.92 -2.19 7.74
C GLY A 58 1.93 -2.55 9.22
N THR A 59 2.22 -3.81 9.56
CA THR A 59 2.34 -4.28 10.96
C THR A 59 3.53 -3.68 11.69
N ASP A 60 4.57 -3.26 10.97
CA ASP A 60 5.83 -2.77 11.54
C ASP A 60 5.89 -1.24 11.61
N MET A 61 4.80 -0.55 11.25
CA MET A 61 4.75 0.92 11.18
C MET A 61 5.09 1.59 12.52
N MET A 62 4.68 0.99 13.65
CA MET A 62 5.05 1.48 14.99
C MET A 62 6.57 1.41 15.22
N ALA A 63 7.17 0.24 14.96
CA ALA A 63 8.62 0.06 15.09
C ALA A 63 9.40 0.98 14.14
N HIS A 64 8.88 1.23 12.94
CA HIS A 64 9.44 2.20 12.00
C HIS A 64 9.49 3.63 12.59
N PHE A 65 8.41 4.11 13.24
CA PHE A 65 8.42 5.42 13.90
C PHE A 65 9.44 5.50 15.03
N GLU A 66 9.56 4.44 15.83
CA GLU A 66 10.53 4.39 16.94
C GLU A 66 11.98 4.30 16.47
N SER A 67 12.22 3.65 15.34
CA SER A 67 13.57 3.50 14.78
C SER A 67 14.16 4.79 14.21
N SER A 68 13.33 5.76 13.82
CA SER A 68 13.79 6.97 13.13
C SER A 68 12.91 8.22 13.40
N PRO A 69 12.60 8.54 14.66
CA PRO A 69 11.63 9.57 15.01
C PRO A 69 12.03 10.95 14.47
N GLY A 70 13.33 11.26 14.45
CA GLY A 70 13.84 12.54 13.96
C GLY A 70 13.47 12.82 12.50
N LYS A 71 13.49 11.81 11.62
CA LYS A 71 13.12 11.96 10.21
C LYS A 71 11.64 12.32 10.06
N HIS A 72 10.78 11.69 10.87
CA HIS A 72 9.36 11.96 10.89
C HIS A 72 9.05 13.35 11.46
N PHE A 73 9.74 13.76 12.53
CA PHE A 73 9.61 15.10 13.09
C PHE A 73 10.01 16.19 12.09
N VAL A 74 11.14 16.04 11.40
CA VAL A 74 11.55 17.00 10.36
C VAL A 74 10.51 17.09 9.25
N ALA A 75 10.01 15.95 8.77
CA ALA A 75 8.97 15.93 7.75
C ALA A 75 7.65 16.58 8.21
N LEU A 76 7.27 16.36 9.48
CA LEU A 76 6.10 16.99 10.08
C LEU A 76 6.27 18.51 10.18
N LEU A 77 7.42 18.99 10.66
CA LEU A 77 7.73 20.42 10.75
C LEU A 77 7.67 21.09 9.38
N ALA A 78 8.21 20.45 8.34
CA ALA A 78 8.13 20.96 6.97
C ALA A 78 6.68 21.09 6.48
N LYS A 79 5.82 20.11 6.78
CA LYS A 79 4.38 20.19 6.47
C LYS A 79 3.69 21.33 7.22
N VAL A 80 4.01 21.55 8.50
CA VAL A 80 3.48 22.66 9.29
C VAL A 80 3.87 24.01 8.68
N SER A 81 5.15 24.21 8.35
CA SER A 81 5.61 25.46 7.72
C SER A 81 4.92 25.72 6.36
N SER A 82 4.68 24.66 5.57
CA SER A 82 3.93 24.76 4.32
C SER A 82 2.48 25.21 4.55
N LEU A 83 1.81 24.64 5.56
CA LEU A 83 0.44 25.01 5.93
C LEU A 83 0.35 26.43 6.47
N GLU A 84 1.32 26.87 7.28
CA GLU A 84 1.38 28.23 7.81
C GLU A 84 1.51 29.27 6.67
N ALA A 85 2.35 28.97 5.67
CA ALA A 85 2.49 29.82 4.48
C ALA A 85 1.18 29.91 3.68
N GLU A 86 0.49 28.77 3.49
CA GLU A 86 -0.80 28.72 2.81
C GLU A 86 -1.89 29.48 3.56
N VAL A 87 -1.99 29.31 4.88
CA VAL A 87 -2.95 30.05 5.72
C VAL A 87 -2.68 31.55 5.64
N THR A 88 -1.42 31.97 5.65
CA THR A 88 -1.04 33.38 5.52
C THR A 88 -1.46 33.94 4.17
N ARG A 89 -1.21 33.20 3.07
CA ARG A 89 -1.63 33.56 1.72
C ARG A 89 -3.15 33.74 1.63
N LEU A 90 -3.92 32.77 2.10
CA LEU A 90 -5.39 32.80 2.06
C LEU A 90 -6.00 33.93 2.90
N ARG A 91 -5.34 34.32 3.99
CA ARG A 91 -5.74 35.48 4.79
C ARG A 91 -5.50 36.79 4.04
N ALA A 92 -4.40 36.90 3.30
CA ALA A 92 -4.08 38.08 2.49
C ALA A 92 -5.03 38.24 1.28
N GLU A 93 -5.47 37.14 0.67
CA GLU A 93 -6.43 37.16 -0.46
C GLU A 93 -7.87 37.53 -0.04
N ARG A 94 -8.19 37.40 1.26
CA ARG A 94 -9.50 37.71 1.84
C ARG A 94 -9.61 39.12 2.44
N GLY A 95 -8.51 39.85 2.58
CA GLY A 95 -8.44 41.21 3.10
C GLY A 95 -8.36 42.23 1.97
#